data_AF-A0A2L0QUE6-F1
#
_entry.id   AF-A0A2L0QUE6-F1
#
_cell.length_a   1.000
_cell.length_b   1.000
_cell.length_c   1.000
_cell.angle_alpha   90.00
_cell.angle_beta   90.00
_cell.angle_gamma   90.00
#
_symmetry.space_group_name_H-M   'P 1'
#
loop_
_entity.id
_entity.type
_entity.pdbx_description
1 polymer ?
#
loop_
_entity_poly.entity_id
_entity_poly.type
_entity_poly.pdbx_seq_one_letter_code
_entity_poly.pdbx_strand_id
1 'polypeptide(L)'
;MASIAEVLGRLTPEELEELRSLGPQGHLPRHLVDALDRAAGGPGSGRGYYVPTGNVTATGGPLLVLRSDVSGWLFNVHRDDPDSLPQHG
;
A
#
# COMPACT_ATOMS: atom_id res chain seq x y z
N MET A 1 -12.83 -11.87 -0.71
CA MET A 1 -11.62 -11.07 -0.39
C MET A 1 -11.75 -9.78 -1.16
N ALA A 2 -11.61 -8.61 -0.51
CA ALA A 2 -11.68 -7.33 -1.20
C ALA A 2 -10.52 -7.20 -2.20
N SER A 3 -10.75 -6.58 -3.34
CA SER A 3 -9.67 -6.35 -4.31
C SER A 3 -8.69 -5.30 -3.78
N ILE A 4 -7.42 -5.34 -4.22
CA ILE A 4 -6.40 -4.33 -3.82
C ILE A 4 -6.92 -2.90 -4.09
N ALA A 5 -7.57 -2.71 -5.24
CA ALA A 5 -8.20 -1.45 -5.62
C ALA A 5 -9.29 -0.99 -4.64
N GLU A 6 -10.13 -1.92 -4.15
CA GLU A 6 -11.21 -1.58 -3.22
C GLU A 6 -10.68 -1.21 -1.83
N VAL A 7 -9.64 -1.91 -1.36
CA VAL A 7 -9.02 -1.62 -0.07
C VAL A 7 -8.31 -0.29 -0.12
N LEU A 8 -7.48 -0.06 -1.14
CA LEU A 8 -6.78 1.22 -1.29
C LEU A 8 -7.77 2.37 -1.56
N GLY A 9 -8.86 2.12 -2.29
CA GLY A 9 -9.93 3.10 -2.51
C GLY A 9 -10.78 3.44 -1.26
N ARG A 10 -10.67 2.65 -0.19
CA ARG A 10 -11.31 2.92 1.11
C ARG A 10 -10.40 3.64 2.11
N LEU A 11 -9.12 3.77 1.80
CA LEU A 11 -8.19 4.59 2.58
C LEU A 11 -8.50 6.08 2.38
N THR A 12 -8.13 6.89 3.35
CA THR A 12 -8.20 8.34 3.21
C THR A 12 -7.10 8.83 2.24
N PRO A 13 -7.31 9.99 1.59
CA PRO A 13 -6.28 10.56 0.72
C PRO A 13 -4.96 10.80 1.46
N GLU A 14 -5.01 11.22 2.73
CA GLU A 14 -3.82 11.42 3.57
C GLU A 14 -3.03 10.13 3.77
N GLU A 15 -3.71 9.02 4.12
CA GLU A 15 -3.08 7.70 4.28
C GLU A 15 -2.45 7.21 2.98
N LEU A 16 -3.11 7.48 1.85
CA LEU A 16 -2.67 7.06 0.52
C LEU A 16 -1.46 7.88 0.04
N GLU A 17 -1.42 9.17 0.35
CA GLU A 17 -0.24 10.02 0.14
C GLU A 17 0.93 9.60 1.02
N GLU A 18 0.69 9.26 2.29
CA GLU A 18 1.74 8.70 3.15
C GLU A 18 2.30 7.39 2.61
N LEU A 19 1.43 6.45 2.18
CA LEU A 19 1.87 5.21 1.53
C LEU A 19 2.74 5.48 0.30
N ARG A 20 2.38 6.48 -0.51
CA ARG A 20 3.18 6.90 -1.67
C ARG A 20 4.51 7.52 -1.26
N SER A 21 4.53 8.36 -0.22
CA SER A 21 5.74 9.00 0.31
C SER A 21 6.74 7.99 0.89
N LEU A 22 6.24 6.93 1.53
CA LEU A 22 7.04 5.82 2.07
C LEU A 22 7.74 5.00 0.97
N GLY A 23 7.13 4.92 -0.22
CA GLY A 23 7.65 4.14 -1.34
C GLY A 23 7.33 2.64 -1.28
N PRO A 24 7.67 1.87 -2.32
CA PRO A 24 7.23 0.47 -2.50
C PRO A 24 7.79 -0.51 -1.47
N GLN A 25 8.91 -0.17 -0.84
CA GLN A 25 9.52 -0.92 0.28
C GLN A 25 9.51 -0.11 1.57
N GLY A 26 8.68 0.93 1.62
CA GLY A 26 8.51 1.78 2.78
C GLY A 26 7.89 1.04 3.95
N HIS A 27 8.45 1.27 5.13
CA HIS A 27 7.95 0.66 6.36
C HIS A 27 6.59 1.23 6.72
N LEU A 28 5.62 0.35 6.93
CA LEU A 28 4.27 0.71 7.33
C LEU A 28 4.22 1.01 8.83
N PRO A 29 3.95 2.26 9.24
CA PRO A 29 3.63 2.58 10.61
C PRO A 29 2.30 1.94 11.01
N ARG A 30 2.10 1.79 12.33
CA ARG A 30 0.95 1.06 12.88
C ARG A 30 -0.40 1.64 12.46
N HIS A 31 -0.51 2.95 12.26
CA HIS A 31 -1.77 3.57 11.82
C HIS A 31 -2.13 3.20 10.38
N LEU A 32 -1.17 3.11 9.45
CA LEU A 32 -1.44 2.66 8.08
C LEU A 32 -1.84 1.18 8.04
N VAL A 33 -1.27 0.36 8.93
CA VAL A 33 -1.69 -1.03 9.10
C VAL A 33 -3.15 -1.13 9.56
N ASP A 34 -3.52 -0.31 10.54
CA ASP A 34 -4.90 -0.23 11.04
C ASP A 34 -5.87 0.27 9.96
N ALA A 35 -5.46 1.27 9.18
CA ALA A 35 -6.23 1.79 8.06
C ALA A 35 -6.47 0.73 6.98
N LEU A 36 -5.44 -0.05 6.63
CA LEU A 36 -5.55 -1.18 5.70
C LEU A 36 -6.47 -2.28 6.23
N ASP A 37 -6.34 -2.64 7.51
CA ASP A 37 -7.22 -3.60 8.17
C ASP A 37 -8.68 -3.11 8.13
N ARG A 38 -8.93 -1.84 8.51
CA ARG A 38 -10.27 -1.21 8.45
C ARG A 38 -10.84 -1.24 7.03
N ALA A 39 -10.05 -0.86 6.04
CA ALA A 39 -10.44 -0.84 4.64
C ALA A 39 -10.77 -2.24 4.09
N ALA A 40 -10.00 -3.26 4.52
CA ALA A 40 -10.19 -4.66 4.14
C ALA A 40 -11.43 -5.32 4.80
N GLY A 41 -12.04 -4.67 5.79
CA GLY A 41 -13.25 -5.17 6.45
C GLY A 41 -13.13 -5.38 7.96
N GLY A 42 -12.06 -4.90 8.59
CA GLY A 42 -11.90 -4.90 10.04
C GLY A 42 -10.52 -5.36 10.52
N PRO A 43 -10.25 -5.27 11.83
CA PRO A 43 -8.95 -5.56 12.41
C PRO A 43 -8.43 -6.95 12.00
N GLY A 44 -7.22 -7.00 11.44
CA GLY A 44 -6.59 -8.22 10.92
C GLY A 44 -7.02 -8.68 9.51
N SER A 45 -8.02 -8.07 8.89
CA SER A 45 -8.42 -8.39 7.50
C SER A 45 -7.40 -7.94 6.45
N GLY A 46 -6.53 -6.99 6.81
CA GLY A 46 -5.51 -6.39 5.96
C GLY A 46 -4.21 -7.20 5.85
N ARG A 47 -4.08 -8.31 6.60
CA ARG A 47 -2.86 -9.17 6.61
C ARG A 47 -2.46 -9.74 5.25
N GLY A 48 -3.34 -9.70 4.26
CA GLY A 48 -3.04 -10.08 2.87
C GLY A 48 -2.34 -9.00 2.05
N TYR A 49 -2.30 -7.74 2.53
CA TYR A 49 -1.80 -6.57 1.80
C TYR A 49 -0.43 -6.08 2.29
N TYR A 50 0.04 -6.55 3.44
CA TYR A 50 1.36 -6.23 3.99
C TYR A 50 2.07 -7.50 4.46
N VAL A 51 3.40 -7.48 4.42
CA VAL A 51 4.26 -8.59 4.84
C VAL A 51 5.35 -8.10 5.80
N PRO A 52 5.77 -8.93 6.77
CA PRO A 52 6.93 -8.61 7.59
C PRO A 52 8.21 -8.72 6.76
N THR A 53 9.05 -7.68 6.80
CA THR A 53 10.35 -7.63 6.09
C THR A 53 11.41 -8.54 6.75
N GLY A 54 11.13 -9.10 7.93
CA GLY A 54 12.10 -9.86 8.73
C GLY A 54 13.04 -8.97 9.56
N ASN A 55 13.09 -7.67 9.26
CA ASN A 55 13.70 -6.65 10.10
C ASN A 55 12.78 -6.30 11.27
N VAL A 56 13.34 -6.01 12.44
CA VAL A 56 12.59 -5.58 13.63
C VAL A 56 12.87 -4.12 13.93
N THR A 57 11.86 -3.40 14.41
CA THR A 57 11.99 -2.05 14.95
C THR A 57 12.85 -2.07 16.21
N ALA A 58 13.33 -0.89 16.64
CA ALA A 58 14.05 -0.74 17.91
C ALA A 58 13.21 -1.22 19.13
N THR A 59 11.89 -1.24 19.00
CA THR A 59 10.93 -1.71 20.02
C THR A 59 10.66 -3.23 19.92
N GLY A 60 11.34 -3.94 19.01
CA GLY A 60 11.24 -5.40 18.86
C GLY A 60 10.06 -5.91 18.03
N GLY A 61 9.28 -5.03 17.40
CA GLY A 61 8.17 -5.42 16.52
C GLY A 61 8.65 -5.62 15.07
N PRO A 62 8.10 -6.58 14.31
CA PRO A 62 8.47 -6.74 12.91
C PRO A 62 8.11 -5.49 12.10
N LEU A 63 9.05 -5.00 11.30
CA LEU A 63 8.81 -3.97 10.31
C LEU A 63 7.94 -4.58 9.21
N LEU A 64 6.77 -3.98 9.02
CA LEU A 64 5.82 -4.37 7.98
C LEU A 64 6.07 -3.49 6.76
N VAL A 65 5.94 -4.06 5.57
CA VAL A 65 5.98 -3.34 4.30
C VAL A 65 4.78 -3.77 3.47
N LEU A 66 4.38 -2.94 2.51
CA LEU A 66 3.40 -3.35 1.51
C LEU A 66 3.88 -4.60 0.79
N ARG A 67 2.96 -5.53 0.56
CA ARG A 67 3.24 -6.71 -0.25
C ARG A 67 3.55 -6.27 -1.68
N SER A 68 4.49 -6.94 -2.35
CA SER A 68 4.94 -6.55 -3.71
C SER A 68 3.81 -6.35 -4.72
N ASP A 69 2.75 -7.17 -4.70
CA ASP A 69 1.59 -7.00 -5.59
C ASP A 69 0.82 -5.71 -5.30
N VAL A 70 0.73 -5.32 -4.02
CA VAL A 70 0.03 -4.10 -3.56
C VAL A 70 0.86 -2.86 -3.84
N SER A 71 2.17 -2.92 -3.57
CA SER A 71 3.10 -1.86 -4.00
C SER A 71 3.08 -1.73 -5.52
N GLY A 72 3.14 -2.85 -6.24
CA GLY A 72 3.01 -2.89 -7.69
C GLY A 72 1.74 -2.19 -8.13
N TRP A 73 0.59 -2.54 -7.57
CA TRP A 73 -0.66 -1.86 -7.91
C TRP A 73 -0.61 -0.35 -7.57
N LEU A 74 -0.22 0.04 -6.36
CA LEU A 74 -0.22 1.43 -5.88
C LEU A 74 0.74 2.35 -6.66
N PHE A 75 1.90 1.85 -7.07
CA PHE A 75 2.93 2.61 -7.78
C PHE A 75 2.88 2.41 -9.31
N ASN A 76 2.29 1.32 -9.80
CA ASN A 76 2.13 1.07 -11.25
C ASN A 76 0.80 1.57 -11.81
N VAL A 77 -0.22 1.89 -10.99
CA VAL A 77 -1.43 2.62 -11.45
C VAL A 77 -1.14 4.04 -11.96
N HIS A 78 0.08 4.56 -11.82
CA HIS A 78 0.51 5.78 -12.51
C HIS A 78 1.10 5.52 -13.91
N ARG A 79 1.29 4.26 -14.31
CA ARG A 79 1.85 3.89 -15.62
C ARG A 79 0.83 3.40 -16.63
N ASP A 80 -0.39 3.11 -16.18
CA ASP A 80 -1.54 2.91 -17.08
C ASP A 80 -2.22 4.26 -17.36
N ASP A 81 -1.44 5.19 -17.89
CA ASP A 81 -1.95 6.19 -18.83
C ASP A 81 -1.70 5.63 -20.23
N PRO A 82 -2.67 4.94 -20.85
CA PRO A 82 -2.56 4.50 -22.23
C PRO A 82 -2.68 5.65 -23.25
N ASP A 83 -2.74 6.92 -22.84
CA ASP A 83 -3.03 8.06 -23.73
C ASP A 83 -1.90 9.10 -23.90
N SER A 84 -0.72 8.91 -23.29
CA SER A 84 0.46 9.71 -23.60
C SER A 84 1.11 9.24 -24.92
N LEU A 85 0.36 9.36 -26.02
CA LEU A 85 0.91 9.25 -27.37
C LEU A 85 1.93 10.37 -27.58
N PRO A 86 3.14 10.07 -28.10
CA PRO A 86 4.08 11.11 -28.49
C PRO A 86 3.49 11.85 -29.70
N GLN A 87 3.17 13.13 -29.53
CA GLN A 87 2.94 14.03 -30.66
C GLN A 87 4.26 14.23 -31.40
N HIS A 88 4.51 13.37 -32.39
CA HIS A 88 5.59 13.51 -33.35
C HIS A 88 5.02 13.34 -34.76
N GLY A 89 5.04 14.43 -35.54
CA GLY A 89 4.92 14.41 -37.00
C GLY A 89 3.72 15.17 -37.55
#